data_AF-A4TUY8-F1
#
_entry.id   AF-A4TUY8-F1
#
_cell.length_a   1.000
_cell.length_b   1.000
_cell.length_c   1.000
_cell.angle_alpha   90.00
_cell.angle_beta   90.00
_cell.angle_gamma   90.00
#
_symmetry.space_group_name_H-M   'P 1'
#
loop_
_entity.id
_entity.type
_entity.pdbx_description
1 polymer ?
#
loop_
_entity_poly.entity_id
_entity_poly.type
_entity_poly.pdbx_seq_one_letter_code
_entity_poly.pdbx_strand_id
1 'polypeptide(L)'
;MPRIGLDLGLAHVAGLRDPLDAPYPWYLLLELSSSRPSGLLPALEAILAQALEDGHALDAVLAQSGDQRKALWRIREGVPEAQKKEGGSIKHDVAVPVSRVPEMIETCTRAVEAAMPGVRVVAFGHMGDGNIHFNLTQPVGADKASFLDRWAEMNRIVHDIVAEMAGSVSAEHGIGQLKIAEMARYKQDVELDLMRAVKAALDPTGLMNPGKVLPPA
;
A
#
# COMPACT_ATOMS: atom_id res chain seq x y z
N MET A 1 -5.56 -7.02 -2.46
CA MET A 1 -4.21 -7.52 -2.10
C MET A 1 -3.93 -8.81 -2.86
N PRO A 2 -2.67 -9.11 -3.23
CA PRO A 2 -2.32 -10.34 -3.93
C PRO A 2 -2.27 -11.53 -2.96
N ARG A 3 -2.34 -12.75 -3.49
CA ARG A 3 -2.25 -14.01 -2.74
C ARG A 3 -1.10 -14.06 -1.75
N ILE A 4 0.08 -13.61 -2.16
CA ILE A 4 1.25 -13.57 -1.29
C ILE A 4 1.02 -12.77 0.00
N GLY A 5 0.23 -11.69 -0.04
CA GLY A 5 -0.09 -10.92 1.16
C GLY A 5 -0.90 -11.73 2.17
N LEU A 6 -1.85 -12.54 1.68
CA LEU A 6 -2.61 -13.49 2.49
C LEU A 6 -1.71 -14.60 3.02
N ASP A 7 -0.91 -15.24 2.17
CA ASP A 7 -0.02 -16.34 2.55
C ASP A 7 0.96 -15.94 3.66
N LEU A 8 1.56 -14.75 3.56
CA LEU A 8 2.41 -14.22 4.62
C LEU A 8 1.62 -14.02 5.91
N GLY A 9 0.39 -13.49 5.83
CA GLY A 9 -0.51 -13.38 6.96
C GLY A 9 -0.76 -14.73 7.64
N LEU A 10 -1.13 -15.75 6.86
CA LEU A 10 -1.39 -17.11 7.36
C LEU A 10 -0.17 -17.74 8.02
N ALA A 11 1.03 -17.51 7.45
CA ALA A 11 2.28 -18.06 7.99
C ALA A 11 2.71 -17.40 9.30
N HIS A 12 2.50 -16.08 9.46
CA HIS A 12 3.16 -15.29 10.50
C HIS A 12 2.24 -14.67 11.55
N VAL A 13 0.93 -14.60 11.29
CA VAL A 13 -0.05 -13.97 12.19
C VAL A 13 -0.93 -15.05 12.80
N ALA A 14 -0.76 -15.27 14.11
CA ALA A 14 -1.46 -16.32 14.83
C ALA A 14 -2.99 -16.18 14.72
N GLY A 15 -3.64 -17.31 14.44
CA GLY A 15 -5.10 -17.41 14.38
C GLY A 15 -5.74 -16.93 13.07
N LEU A 16 -4.96 -16.48 12.08
CA LEU A 16 -5.48 -16.24 10.74
C LEU A 16 -5.83 -17.56 10.04
N ARG A 17 -6.87 -17.50 9.20
CA ARG A 17 -7.35 -18.61 8.37
C ARG A 17 -7.61 -18.09 6.97
N ASP A 18 -7.45 -18.96 5.98
CA ASP A 18 -7.85 -18.63 4.62
C ASP A 18 -9.37 -18.38 4.61
N PRO A 19 -9.84 -17.24 4.10
CA PRO A 19 -11.27 -16.92 4.11
C PRO A 19 -12.09 -17.71 3.08
N LEU A 20 -11.44 -18.34 2.09
CA LEU A 20 -12.09 -19.05 0.98
C LEU A 20 -11.54 -20.49 0.87
N ASP A 21 -12.29 -21.36 0.20
CA ASP A 21 -11.91 -22.78 0.06
C ASP A 21 -10.79 -23.02 -0.96
N ALA A 22 -10.56 -22.06 -1.86
CA ALA A 22 -9.53 -22.12 -2.89
C ALA A 22 -8.62 -20.88 -2.90
N PRO A 23 -7.35 -21.03 -3.33
CA PRO A 23 -6.47 -19.89 -3.51
C PRO A 23 -6.81 -19.11 -4.79
N TYR A 24 -6.83 -17.78 -4.67
CA TYR A 24 -7.04 -16.85 -5.78
C TYR A 24 -5.86 -15.87 -5.88
N PRO A 25 -5.52 -15.36 -7.08
CA PRO A 25 -4.39 -14.46 -7.24
C PRO A 25 -4.59 -13.11 -6.53
N TRP A 26 -5.84 -12.64 -6.42
CA TRP A 26 -6.20 -11.36 -5.83
C TRP A 26 -7.41 -11.48 -4.91
N TYR A 27 -7.39 -10.69 -3.83
CA TYR A 27 -8.43 -10.60 -2.83
C TYR A 27 -8.86 -9.15 -2.60
N LEU A 28 -10.16 -8.93 -2.47
CA LEU A 28 -10.77 -7.65 -2.11
C LEU A 28 -11.50 -7.78 -0.78
N LEU A 29 -11.27 -6.83 0.14
CA LEU A 29 -12.06 -6.68 1.36
C LEU A 29 -12.97 -5.46 1.18
N LEU A 30 -14.29 -5.68 1.25
CA LEU A 30 -15.31 -4.65 1.12
C LEU A 30 -16.06 -4.51 2.45
N GLU A 31 -16.25 -3.28 2.93
CA GLU A 31 -17.10 -2.98 4.09
C GLU A 31 -18.07 -1.85 3.76
N LEU A 32 -19.33 -2.04 4.12
CA LEU A 32 -20.41 -1.08 3.94
C LEU A 32 -20.95 -0.67 5.31
N SER A 33 -21.02 0.64 5.57
CA SER A 33 -21.55 1.21 6.82
C SER A 33 -22.69 2.17 6.54
N SER A 34 -23.76 2.13 7.34
CA SER A 34 -24.94 2.99 7.21
C SER A 34 -25.50 3.37 8.56
N SER A 35 -25.99 4.61 8.68
CA SER A 35 -26.79 5.07 9.82
C SER A 35 -28.27 4.69 9.72
N ARG A 36 -28.73 4.19 8.56
CA ARG A 36 -30.13 3.78 8.35
C ARG A 36 -30.44 2.45 9.07
N PRO A 37 -31.58 2.33 9.77
CA PRO A 37 -31.98 1.10 10.44
C PRO A 37 -32.16 -0.11 9.51
N SER A 38 -32.51 0.12 8.24
CA SER A 38 -32.68 -0.94 7.24
C SER A 38 -31.37 -1.65 6.86
N GLY A 39 -30.22 -1.16 7.32
CA GLY A 39 -28.92 -1.75 7.04
C GLY A 39 -28.50 -1.64 5.57
N LEU A 40 -27.45 -2.38 5.22
CA LEU A 40 -26.89 -2.46 3.86
C LEU A 40 -26.70 -3.90 3.37
N LEU A 41 -27.19 -4.89 4.11
CA LEU A 41 -27.01 -6.30 3.76
C LEU A 41 -27.57 -6.65 2.37
N PRO A 42 -28.82 -6.28 2.00
CA PRO A 42 -29.32 -6.56 0.66
C PRO A 42 -28.51 -5.89 -0.46
N ALA A 43 -27.97 -4.70 -0.20
CA ALA A 43 -27.13 -3.99 -1.17
C ALA A 43 -25.77 -4.68 -1.35
N LEU A 44 -25.16 -5.14 -0.24
CA LEU A 44 -23.92 -5.90 -0.28
C LEU A 44 -24.10 -7.24 -1.01
N GLU A 45 -25.17 -7.97 -0.70
CA GLU A 45 -25.52 -9.22 -1.39
C GLU A 45 -25.71 -9.00 -2.89
N ALA A 46 -26.41 -7.93 -3.29
CA ALA A 46 -26.59 -7.59 -4.70
C ALA A 46 -25.26 -7.26 -5.41
N ILE A 47 -24.37 -6.50 -4.76
CA ILE A 47 -23.04 -6.19 -5.30
C ILE A 47 -22.23 -7.48 -5.52
N LEU A 48 -22.22 -8.38 -4.53
CA LEU A 48 -21.48 -9.63 -4.61
C LEU A 48 -22.07 -10.58 -5.66
N ALA A 49 -23.40 -10.70 -5.71
CA ALA A 49 -24.10 -11.52 -6.71
C ALA A 49 -23.78 -11.06 -8.13
N GLN A 50 -23.86 -9.74 -8.40
CA GLN A 50 -23.54 -9.18 -9.70
C GLN A 50 -22.06 -9.41 -10.06
N ALA A 51 -21.13 -9.22 -9.12
CA ALA A 51 -19.71 -9.44 -9.36
C ALA A 51 -19.38 -10.91 -9.69
N LEU A 52 -20.09 -11.86 -9.08
CA LEU A 52 -19.97 -13.29 -9.40
C LEU A 52 -20.57 -13.62 -10.77
N GLU A 53 -21.76 -13.08 -11.08
CA GLU A 53 -22.45 -13.29 -12.37
C GLU A 53 -21.64 -12.75 -13.55
N ASP A 54 -21.05 -11.56 -13.40
CA ASP A 54 -20.19 -10.93 -14.42
C ASP A 54 -18.79 -11.57 -14.50
N GLY A 55 -18.46 -12.51 -13.61
CA GLY A 55 -17.15 -13.15 -13.54
C GLY A 55 -16.03 -12.24 -13.05
N HIS A 56 -16.35 -11.11 -12.42
CA HIS A 56 -15.39 -10.20 -11.79
C HIS A 56 -14.88 -10.75 -10.44
N ALA A 57 -15.72 -11.50 -9.74
CA ALA A 57 -15.37 -12.29 -8.57
C ALA A 57 -15.49 -13.77 -8.89
N LEU A 58 -14.60 -14.59 -8.32
CA LEU A 58 -14.62 -16.04 -8.50
C LEU A 58 -15.22 -16.78 -7.30
N ASP A 59 -15.22 -16.15 -6.13
CA ASP A 59 -15.80 -16.63 -4.88
C ASP A 59 -15.94 -15.44 -3.91
N ALA A 60 -16.81 -15.57 -2.91
CA ALA A 60 -17.04 -14.55 -1.89
C ALA A 60 -17.49 -15.17 -0.57
N VAL A 61 -16.94 -14.66 0.54
CA VAL A 61 -17.43 -14.93 1.89
C VAL A 61 -18.01 -13.66 2.49
N LEU A 62 -19.16 -13.79 3.15
CA LEU A 62 -19.83 -12.71 3.85
C LEU A 62 -19.74 -12.96 5.37
N ALA A 63 -19.26 -11.97 6.12
CA ALA A 63 -19.30 -12.03 7.57
C ALA A 63 -20.74 -11.93 8.10
N GLN A 64 -21.17 -12.94 8.85
CA GLN A 64 -22.49 -13.04 9.49
C GLN A 64 -22.45 -12.65 10.97
N SER A 65 -21.28 -12.32 11.52
CA SER A 65 -21.12 -11.86 12.90
C SER A 65 -20.03 -10.81 13.03
N GLY A 66 -20.06 -10.06 14.14
CA GLY A 66 -19.01 -9.09 14.46
C GLY A 66 -17.62 -9.72 14.59
N ASP A 67 -17.54 -10.96 15.05
CA ASP A 67 -16.27 -11.68 15.18
C ASP A 67 -15.75 -12.18 13.84
N GLN A 68 -16.63 -12.65 12.94
CA GLN A 68 -16.25 -12.95 11.55
C GLN A 68 -15.78 -11.69 10.82
N ARG A 69 -16.45 -10.55 11.02
CA ARG A 69 -16.02 -9.25 10.47
C ARG A 69 -14.61 -8.89 10.94
N LYS A 70 -14.35 -8.96 12.25
CA LYS A 70 -13.01 -8.72 12.83
C LYS A 70 -11.98 -9.71 12.28
N ALA A 71 -12.33 -10.97 12.09
CA ALA A 71 -11.42 -11.97 11.54
C ALA A 71 -11.00 -11.63 10.10
N LEU A 72 -11.93 -11.20 9.24
CA LEU A 72 -11.61 -10.74 7.88
C LEU A 72 -10.71 -9.49 7.90
N TRP A 73 -11.00 -8.51 8.76
CA TRP A 73 -10.14 -7.33 8.91
C TRP A 73 -8.73 -7.67 9.39
N ARG A 74 -8.61 -8.61 10.34
CA ARG A 74 -7.32 -9.04 10.87
C ARG A 74 -6.39 -9.58 9.78
N ILE A 75 -6.93 -10.13 8.68
CA ILE A 75 -6.13 -10.54 7.52
C ILE A 75 -5.45 -9.31 6.90
N ARG A 76 -6.24 -8.28 6.55
CA ARG A 76 -5.73 -7.04 5.94
C ARG A 76 -4.80 -6.26 6.87
N GLU A 77 -5.13 -6.19 8.16
CA GLU A 77 -4.36 -5.48 9.17
C GLU A 77 -3.06 -6.23 9.55
N GLY A 78 -3.04 -7.55 9.39
CA GLY A 78 -1.88 -8.40 9.69
C GLY A 78 -0.76 -8.36 8.66
N VAL A 79 -1.02 -7.91 7.42
CA VAL A 79 -0.03 -7.92 6.33
C VAL A 79 1.29 -7.20 6.69
N PRO A 80 1.28 -5.97 7.26
CA PRO A 80 2.52 -5.30 7.64
C PRO A 80 3.35 -6.06 8.69
N GLU A 81 2.68 -6.67 9.68
CA GLU A 81 3.31 -7.50 10.70
C GLU A 81 3.93 -8.75 10.08
N ALA A 82 3.17 -9.43 9.22
CA ALA A 82 3.61 -10.62 8.51
C ALA A 82 4.87 -10.35 7.69
N GLN A 83 4.90 -9.25 6.94
CA GLN A 83 6.09 -8.86 6.16
C GLN A 83 7.32 -8.59 7.04
N LYS A 84 7.14 -8.04 8.25
CA LYS A 84 8.25 -7.82 9.19
C LYS A 84 8.87 -9.14 9.67
N LYS A 85 8.04 -10.17 9.85
CA LYS A 85 8.45 -11.51 10.29
C LYS A 85 9.05 -12.34 9.14
N GLU A 86 8.58 -12.12 7.93
CA GLU A 86 9.06 -12.81 6.72
C GLU A 86 10.50 -12.45 6.33
N GLY A 87 10.97 -11.24 6.64
CA GLY A 87 12.35 -10.84 6.36
C GLY A 87 12.54 -9.33 6.16
N GLY A 88 13.52 -8.98 5.32
CA GLY A 88 13.72 -7.63 4.80
C GLY A 88 12.52 -7.17 3.97
N SER A 89 12.08 -5.94 4.22
CA SER A 89 10.96 -5.32 3.53
C SER A 89 11.28 -3.86 3.21
N ILE A 90 11.37 -3.53 1.92
CA ILE A 90 11.45 -2.15 1.43
C ILE A 90 10.01 -1.69 1.18
N LYS A 91 9.63 -0.57 1.79
CA LYS A 91 8.23 -0.14 1.87
C LYS A 91 8.01 1.13 1.07
N HIS A 92 6.96 1.11 0.24
CA HIS A 92 6.49 2.27 -0.49
C HIS A 92 5.04 2.55 -0.11
N ASP A 93 4.68 3.82 -0.06
CA ASP A 93 3.33 4.30 0.25
C ASP A 93 2.99 5.34 -0.82
N VAL A 94 2.33 4.87 -1.89
CA VAL A 94 2.19 5.61 -3.14
C VAL A 94 0.74 5.65 -3.59
N ALA A 95 0.37 6.69 -4.31
CA ALA A 95 -0.96 6.79 -4.91
C ALA A 95 -0.87 7.16 -6.38
N VAL A 96 -1.80 6.65 -7.18
CA VAL A 96 -2.02 7.04 -8.58
C VAL A 96 -3.52 7.23 -8.81
N PRO A 97 -3.98 7.85 -9.92
CA PRO A 97 -5.40 7.83 -10.26
C PRO A 97 -5.95 6.39 -10.20
N VAL A 98 -7.14 6.20 -9.61
CA VAL A 98 -7.73 4.86 -9.36
C VAL A 98 -7.71 3.97 -10.60
N SER A 99 -8.02 4.54 -11.77
CA SER A 99 -8.02 3.83 -13.06
C SER A 99 -6.66 3.28 -13.49
N ARG A 100 -5.56 3.82 -12.93
CA ARG A 100 -4.18 3.44 -13.24
C ARG A 100 -3.56 2.49 -12.22
N VAL A 101 -4.26 2.14 -11.14
CA VAL A 101 -3.70 1.23 -10.13
C VAL A 101 -3.25 -0.11 -10.73
N PRO A 102 -4.02 -0.79 -11.61
CA PRO A 102 -3.57 -2.03 -12.21
C PRO A 102 -2.28 -1.86 -13.04
N GLU A 103 -2.23 -0.81 -13.87
CA GLU A 103 -1.06 -0.47 -14.70
C GLU A 103 0.18 -0.17 -13.84
N MET A 104 0.01 0.59 -12.75
CA MET A 104 1.07 0.91 -11.79
C MET A 104 1.63 -0.37 -11.16
N ILE A 105 0.75 -1.26 -10.66
CA ILE A 105 1.18 -2.51 -10.03
C ILE A 105 1.97 -3.36 -11.02
N GLU A 106 1.48 -3.53 -12.26
CA GLU A 106 2.17 -4.33 -13.28
C GLU A 106 3.54 -3.74 -13.65
N THR A 107 3.57 -2.43 -13.92
CA THR A 107 4.77 -1.73 -14.39
C THR A 107 5.85 -1.70 -13.31
N CYS A 108 5.49 -1.35 -12.08
CA CYS A 108 6.40 -1.37 -10.95
C CYS A 108 6.90 -2.79 -10.67
N THR A 109 6.02 -3.81 -10.70
CA THR A 109 6.41 -5.21 -10.45
C THR A 109 7.47 -5.66 -11.43
N ARG A 110 7.23 -5.46 -12.74
CA ARG A 110 8.18 -5.83 -13.79
C ARG A 110 9.52 -5.11 -13.62
N ALA A 111 9.51 -3.83 -13.26
CA ALA A 111 10.74 -3.05 -13.10
C ALA A 111 11.57 -3.49 -11.89
N VAL A 112 10.93 -3.74 -10.74
CA VAL A 112 11.65 -4.18 -9.53
C VAL A 112 12.14 -5.63 -9.67
N GLU A 113 11.39 -6.50 -10.34
CA GLU A 113 11.82 -7.88 -10.62
C GLU A 113 12.99 -7.93 -11.60
N ALA A 114 13.03 -7.03 -12.59
CA ALA A 114 14.18 -6.89 -13.48
C ALA A 114 15.43 -6.41 -12.74
N ALA A 115 15.27 -5.47 -11.81
CA ALA A 115 16.37 -4.96 -10.98
C ALA A 115 16.81 -5.97 -9.90
N MET A 116 15.89 -6.79 -9.40
CA MET A 116 16.15 -7.77 -8.36
C MET A 116 15.38 -9.07 -8.62
N PRO A 117 15.98 -10.02 -9.36
CA PRO A 117 15.37 -11.32 -9.59
C PRO A 117 15.01 -12.02 -8.27
N GLY A 118 13.77 -12.49 -8.17
CA GLY A 118 13.25 -13.16 -6.98
C GLY A 118 12.75 -12.23 -5.87
N VAL A 119 12.78 -10.90 -6.04
CA VAL A 119 12.05 -9.99 -5.15
C VAL A 119 10.56 -10.34 -5.16
N ARG A 120 9.91 -10.23 -4.00
CA ARG A 120 8.52 -10.65 -3.83
C ARG A 120 7.66 -9.42 -3.59
N VAL A 121 6.87 -9.03 -4.58
CA VAL A 121 6.01 -7.85 -4.49
C VAL A 121 4.74 -8.17 -3.69
N VAL A 122 4.49 -7.36 -2.67
CA VAL A 122 3.27 -7.41 -1.84
C VAL A 122 2.56 -6.06 -1.98
N ALA A 123 1.78 -5.91 -3.04
CA ALA A 123 1.06 -4.68 -3.38
C ALA A 123 -0.38 -4.70 -2.84
N PHE A 124 -0.63 -4.05 -1.71
CA PHE A 124 -1.94 -3.98 -1.08
C PHE A 124 -2.25 -2.57 -0.61
N GLY A 125 -3.51 -2.21 -0.47
CA GLY A 125 -3.87 -0.86 -0.05
C GLY A 125 -5.34 -0.55 -0.22
N HIS A 126 -5.61 0.74 -0.36
CA HIS A 126 -6.93 1.33 -0.47
C HIS A 126 -7.23 1.58 -1.95
N MET A 127 -7.67 0.54 -2.65
CA MET A 127 -7.94 0.62 -4.10
C MET A 127 -8.93 1.74 -4.45
N GLY A 128 -9.90 2.03 -3.57
CA GLY A 128 -10.94 3.02 -3.79
C GLY A 128 -10.47 4.47 -3.88
N ASP A 129 -9.29 4.80 -3.34
CA ASP A 129 -8.68 6.14 -3.42
C ASP A 129 -7.35 6.17 -4.20
N GLY A 130 -6.92 5.01 -4.71
CA GLY A 130 -5.71 4.87 -5.51
C GLY A 130 -4.43 4.68 -4.68
N ASN A 131 -4.50 4.64 -3.35
CA ASN A 131 -3.35 4.40 -2.48
C ASN A 131 -2.99 2.90 -2.41
N ILE A 132 -1.73 2.59 -2.71
CA ILE A 132 -1.15 1.25 -2.65
C ILE A 132 0.15 1.28 -1.85
N HIS A 133 0.20 0.43 -0.82
CA HIS A 133 1.46 0.03 -0.19
C HIS A 133 2.17 -0.98 -1.11
N PHE A 134 3.04 -0.48 -1.99
CA PHE A 134 3.81 -1.29 -2.92
C PHE A 134 5.08 -1.83 -2.24
N ASN A 135 4.90 -2.78 -1.33
CA ASN A 135 6.01 -3.29 -0.52
C ASN A 135 6.78 -4.39 -1.25
N LEU A 136 8.10 -4.39 -1.10
CA LEU A 136 9.00 -5.40 -1.62
C LEU A 136 9.50 -6.25 -0.46
N THR A 137 9.24 -7.55 -0.50
CA THR A 137 9.80 -8.51 0.44
C THR A 137 11.01 -9.19 -0.21
N GLN A 138 12.08 -9.38 0.56
CA GLN A 138 13.32 -9.98 0.06
C GLN A 138 13.12 -11.35 -0.62
N PRO A 139 13.99 -11.75 -1.57
CA PRO A 139 14.02 -13.11 -2.07
C PRO A 139 14.17 -14.13 -0.93
N VAL A 140 13.60 -15.32 -1.11
CA VAL A 140 13.69 -16.40 -0.13
C VAL A 140 15.15 -16.79 0.08
N GLY A 141 15.61 -16.79 1.33
CA GLY A 141 16.99 -17.14 1.69
C GLY A 141 18.04 -16.05 1.44
N ALA A 142 17.65 -14.88 0.90
CA ALA A 142 18.59 -13.77 0.72
C ALA A 142 19.07 -13.19 2.07
N ASP A 143 20.23 -12.55 2.07
CA ASP A 143 20.68 -11.77 3.23
C ASP A 143 19.82 -10.50 3.38
N LYS A 144 19.32 -10.27 4.60
CA LYS A 144 18.42 -9.17 4.91
C LYS A 144 19.12 -7.82 4.79
N ALA A 145 20.36 -7.70 5.24
CA ALA A 145 21.10 -6.43 5.21
C ALA A 145 21.37 -6.02 3.76
N SER A 146 21.91 -6.93 2.96
CA SER A 146 22.18 -6.74 1.53
C SER A 146 20.91 -6.37 0.75
N PHE A 147 19.76 -6.95 1.10
CA PHE A 147 18.47 -6.56 0.51
C PHE A 147 18.09 -5.12 0.88
N LEU A 148 18.19 -4.75 2.16
CA LEU A 148 17.83 -3.42 2.65
C LEU A 148 18.80 -2.32 2.16
N ASP A 149 20.05 -2.65 1.87
CA ASP A 149 21.02 -1.71 1.27
C ASP A 149 20.58 -1.22 -0.13
N ARG A 150 19.66 -1.94 -0.78
CA ARG A 150 19.06 -1.54 -2.06
C ARG A 150 17.83 -0.64 -1.93
N TRP A 151 17.52 -0.14 -0.73
CA TRP A 151 16.35 0.71 -0.49
C TRP A 151 16.27 1.91 -1.44
N ALA A 152 17.36 2.68 -1.58
CA ALA A 152 17.38 3.89 -2.40
C ALA A 152 17.15 3.60 -3.89
N GLU A 153 17.70 2.49 -4.39
CA GLU A 153 17.52 2.06 -5.77
C GLU A 153 16.07 1.66 -6.04
N MET A 154 15.49 0.83 -5.16
CA MET A 154 14.10 0.38 -5.29
C MET A 154 13.11 1.55 -5.15
N ASN A 155 13.36 2.48 -4.22
CA ASN A 155 12.62 3.73 -4.12
C ASN A 155 12.64 4.48 -5.45
N ARG A 156 13.82 4.65 -6.05
CA ARG A 156 13.95 5.41 -7.29
C ARG A 156 13.12 4.81 -8.41
N ILE A 157 13.20 3.48 -8.59
CA ILE A 157 12.42 2.75 -9.61
C ILE A 157 10.91 2.99 -9.42
N VAL A 158 10.40 2.75 -8.20
CA VAL A 158 8.95 2.84 -7.94
C VAL A 158 8.48 4.29 -8.01
N HIS A 159 9.21 5.21 -7.37
CA HIS A 159 8.81 6.62 -7.31
C HIS A 159 8.88 7.31 -8.67
N ASP A 160 9.85 7.00 -9.54
CA ASP A 160 9.91 7.55 -10.90
C ASP A 160 8.69 7.13 -11.71
N ILE A 161 8.33 5.83 -11.69
CA ILE A 161 7.13 5.33 -12.37
C ILE A 161 5.88 6.01 -11.81
N VAL A 162 5.73 6.10 -10.49
CA VAL A 162 4.58 6.78 -9.86
C VAL A 162 4.51 8.25 -10.27
N ALA A 163 5.64 8.96 -10.33
CA ALA A 163 5.68 10.36 -10.74
C ALA A 163 5.30 10.54 -12.22
N GLU A 164 5.80 9.68 -13.12
CA GLU A 164 5.39 9.62 -14.53
C GLU A 164 3.89 9.34 -14.66
N MET A 165 3.31 8.64 -13.69
CA MET A 165 1.89 8.36 -13.64
C MET A 165 1.03 9.52 -13.08
N ALA A 166 1.63 10.68 -12.82
CA ALA A 166 1.02 11.81 -12.11
C ALA A 166 0.50 11.43 -10.71
N GLY A 167 1.21 10.50 -10.05
CA GLY A 167 0.92 10.01 -8.71
C GLY A 167 1.65 10.76 -7.60
N SER A 168 1.45 10.29 -6.37
CA SER A 168 2.15 10.75 -5.16
C SER A 168 3.08 9.66 -4.63
N VAL A 169 4.32 10.02 -4.32
CA VAL A 169 5.31 9.15 -3.65
C VAL A 169 5.10 9.04 -2.13
N SER A 170 4.10 9.74 -1.61
CA SER A 170 3.69 9.68 -0.21
C SER A 170 2.20 9.93 -0.09
N ALA A 171 1.41 8.87 -0.07
CA ALA A 171 -0.05 8.94 -0.02
C ALA A 171 -0.55 9.34 1.39
N GLU A 172 -0.09 8.65 2.43
CA GLU A 172 -0.62 8.77 3.79
C GLU A 172 0.47 9.09 4.83
N HIS A 173 1.66 8.50 4.69
CA HIS A 173 2.69 8.56 5.75
C HIS A 173 3.41 9.91 5.86
N GLY A 174 3.17 10.82 4.91
CA GLY A 174 3.85 12.11 4.81
C GLY A 174 5.36 12.02 4.53
N ILE A 175 6.02 13.17 4.52
CA ILE A 175 7.44 13.29 4.15
C ILE A 175 8.37 12.99 5.33
N GLY A 176 8.09 13.61 6.48
CA GLY A 176 8.91 13.48 7.69
C GLY A 176 10.38 13.80 7.41
N GLN A 177 11.29 13.04 8.03
CA GLN A 177 12.72 13.10 7.72
C GLN A 177 13.13 12.14 6.58
N LEU A 178 12.40 11.03 6.45
CA LEU A 178 12.76 9.92 5.57
C LEU A 178 12.68 10.29 4.08
N LYS A 179 11.65 11.05 3.69
CA LYS A 179 11.37 11.33 2.27
C LYS A 179 11.77 12.73 1.84
N ILE A 180 12.66 13.41 2.57
CA ILE A 180 13.09 14.78 2.22
C ILE A 180 13.73 14.82 0.83
N ALA A 181 14.58 13.84 0.51
CA ALA A 181 15.21 13.74 -0.80
C ALA A 181 14.18 13.49 -1.92
N GLU A 182 13.11 12.77 -1.63
CA GLU A 182 12.00 12.55 -2.57
C GLU A 182 11.19 13.83 -2.77
N MET A 183 10.96 14.59 -1.69
CA MET A 183 10.27 15.89 -1.74
C MET A 183 11.01 16.89 -2.61
N ALA A 184 12.34 16.96 -2.50
CA ALA A 184 13.18 17.82 -3.35
C ALA A 184 13.13 17.42 -4.84
N ARG A 185 12.81 16.15 -5.12
CA ARG A 185 12.96 15.54 -6.43
C ARG A 185 11.67 15.54 -7.24
N TYR A 186 10.54 15.32 -6.60
CA TYR A 186 9.25 15.17 -7.29
C TYR A 186 8.31 16.36 -7.11
N LYS A 187 8.60 17.27 -6.17
CA LYS A 187 7.77 18.45 -5.96
C LYS A 187 8.25 19.61 -6.81
N GLN A 188 7.31 20.40 -7.31
CA GLN A 188 7.64 21.55 -8.15
C GLN A 188 8.30 22.64 -7.30
N ASP A 189 9.25 23.37 -7.86
CA ASP A 189 9.99 24.42 -7.15
C ASP A 189 9.04 25.46 -6.54
N VAL A 190 8.01 25.88 -7.29
CA VAL A 190 7.00 26.83 -6.80
C VAL A 190 6.22 26.32 -5.58
N GLU A 191 5.96 25.00 -5.51
CA GLU A 191 5.29 24.40 -4.36
C GLU A 191 6.22 24.39 -3.14
N LEU A 192 7.49 24.06 -3.34
CA LEU A 192 8.50 24.08 -2.29
C LEU A 192 8.72 25.49 -1.75
N ASP A 193 8.81 26.49 -2.62
CA ASP A 193 8.99 27.89 -2.25
C ASP A 193 7.79 28.43 -1.46
N LEU A 194 6.57 28.08 -1.87
CA LEU A 194 5.37 28.42 -1.12
C LEU A 194 5.39 27.78 0.27
N MET A 195 5.74 26.49 0.37
CA MET A 195 5.82 25.82 1.67
C MET A 195 6.91 26.43 2.57
N ARG A 196 8.06 26.82 2.01
CA ARG A 196 9.12 27.53 2.74
C ARG A 196 8.65 28.89 3.23
N ALA A 197 7.93 29.65 2.40
CA ALA A 197 7.37 30.95 2.79
C ALA A 197 6.39 30.82 3.96
N VAL A 198 5.49 29.82 3.91
CA VAL A 198 4.58 29.52 5.03
C VAL A 198 5.35 29.12 6.28
N LYS A 199 6.36 28.24 6.15
CA LYS A 199 7.20 27.82 7.28
C LYS A 199 7.93 28.99 7.93
N ALA A 200 8.52 29.88 7.15
CA ALA A 200 9.25 31.05 7.65
C ALA A 200 8.31 32.06 8.34
N ALA A 201 7.09 32.23 7.84
CA ALA A 201 6.10 33.11 8.44
C ALA A 201 5.62 32.62 9.82
N LEU A 202 5.47 31.30 9.99
CA LEU A 202 4.98 30.69 11.23
C LEU A 202 6.09 30.38 12.24
N ASP A 203 7.28 30.03 11.77
CA ASP A 203 8.43 29.60 12.60
C ASP A 203 9.73 30.24 12.11
N PRO A 204 9.89 31.56 12.28
CA PRO A 204 11.03 32.32 11.76
C PRO A 204 12.37 31.94 12.40
N THR A 205 12.36 31.33 13.59
CA THR A 205 13.55 30.85 14.29
C THR A 205 13.84 29.36 14.06
N GLY A 206 12.98 28.66 13.31
CA GLY A 206 13.19 27.27 12.91
C GLY A 206 13.14 26.24 14.04
N LEU A 207 12.40 26.51 15.12
CA LEU A 207 12.36 25.64 16.31
C LEU A 207 11.31 24.52 16.19
N MET A 208 10.30 24.69 15.35
CA MET A 208 9.23 23.72 15.18
C MET A 208 9.66 22.57 14.25
N ASN A 209 10.21 21.52 14.86
CA ASN A 209 10.54 20.25 14.22
C ASN A 209 11.56 20.37 13.07
N PRO A 210 12.78 20.90 13.34
CA PRO A 210 13.77 21.18 12.31
C PRO A 210 14.21 19.93 11.53
N GLY A 211 14.58 20.13 10.27
CA GLY A 211 15.12 19.09 9.39
C GLY A 211 14.08 18.04 8.96
N LYS A 212 12.79 18.40 8.93
CA LYS A 212 11.69 17.53 8.49
C LYS A 212 10.80 18.25 7.48
N VAL A 213 10.12 17.48 6.64
CA VAL A 213 9.17 17.90 5.60
C VAL A 213 9.82 18.66 4.43
N LEU A 214 10.53 19.75 4.70
CA LEU A 214 11.14 20.57 3.66
C LEU A 214 12.60 20.20 3.44
N PRO A 215 13.05 20.09 2.18
CA PRO A 215 14.47 19.98 1.89
C PRO A 215 15.20 21.27 2.27
N PRO A 216 16.51 21.17 2.61
CA PRO A 216 17.36 22.34 2.80
C PRO A 216 17.24 23.30 1.61
N ALA A 217 17.32 24.60 1.89
CA ALA A 217 17.40 25.64 0.87
C ALA A 217 18.78 25.65 0.23
#